data_AF-A0A4Q3UUS8-F1
#
_entry.id   AF-A0A4Q3UUS8-F1
#
_cell.length_a   1.000
_cell.length_b   1.000
_cell.length_c   1.000
_cell.angle_alpha   90.00
_cell.angle_beta   90.00
_cell.angle_gamma   90.00
#
_symmetry.space_group_name_H-M   'P 1'
#
loop_
_entity.id
_entity.type
_entity.pdbx_description
1 polymer ?
#
loop_
_entity_poly.entity_id
_entity_poly.type
_entity_poly.pdbx_seq_one_letter_code
_entity_poly.pdbx_strand_id
1 'polypeptide(L)'
;DVLKQLPKETHPMDSIRTAFSVLAPFDPDYTAPSTDLEANLRKAIRIVAKAGTMVANGHRIRQGQEPLEPKPEHTTAENFLYLMTGAAPIPKTVQVMDASLTLYAEHSFNASTFAARVCVSTLSDLYSGIVTGISTLRGPLHGGANEEAMRMILEIGEPGNAQAWIDDALATKKKIMGFGHREYKKGDSRAIYLTKIAKELGVEAGNTKYGDIADVLEKTMLERKNIHPNVDFPAAYAYYLLGIPIDLYTPIFVTARVAGYAAHCMEQLEGNRLIRPKSIYEGDNGLAYPAIAGR
;
A
#
# COMPACT_ATOMS: atom_id res chain seq x y z
N ASP A 1 -3.83 20.27 11.35
CA ASP A 1 -4.64 20.21 12.59
C ASP A 1 -5.30 18.88 12.86
N VAL A 2 -6.15 18.34 11.98
CA VAL A 2 -6.86 17.07 12.26
C VAL A 2 -5.92 15.92 12.62
N LEU A 3 -4.83 15.73 11.87
CA LEU A 3 -3.86 14.66 12.18
C LEU A 3 -3.14 14.86 13.54
N LYS A 4 -3.01 16.10 14.02
CA LYS A 4 -2.43 16.40 15.35
C LYS A 4 -3.36 16.01 16.50
N GLN A 5 -4.67 15.86 16.22
CA GLN A 5 -5.68 15.47 17.22
C GLN A 5 -5.85 13.96 17.35
N LEU A 6 -5.26 13.17 16.44
CA LEU A 6 -5.33 11.72 16.53
C LEU A 6 -4.49 11.20 17.71
N PRO A 7 -4.91 10.13 18.40
CA PRO A 7 -4.08 9.45 19.38
C PRO A 7 -2.71 9.05 18.78
N LYS A 8 -1.63 9.17 19.55
CA LYS A 8 -0.27 8.85 19.07
C LYS A 8 -0.12 7.43 18.53
N GLU A 9 -0.82 6.48 19.16
CA GLU A 9 -0.84 5.06 18.81
C GLU A 9 -1.76 4.73 17.62
N THR A 10 -2.34 5.73 16.96
CA THR A 10 -3.18 5.51 15.78
C THR A 10 -2.38 4.82 14.69
N HIS A 11 -2.90 3.70 14.17
CA HIS A 11 -2.28 2.98 13.07
C HIS A 11 -2.10 3.91 11.86
N PRO A 12 -0.96 3.90 11.16
CA PRO A 12 -0.69 4.84 10.06
C PRO A 12 -1.77 4.82 8.97
N MET A 13 -2.22 3.64 8.55
CA MET A 13 -3.35 3.50 7.62
C MET A 13 -4.66 4.16 8.11
N ASP A 14 -4.95 4.13 9.40
CA ASP A 14 -6.15 4.79 9.95
C ASP A 14 -5.99 6.32 9.94
N SER A 15 -4.78 6.82 10.21
CA SER A 15 -4.43 8.24 10.07
C SER A 15 -4.60 8.72 8.63
N ILE A 16 -4.08 7.97 7.65
CA ILE A 16 -4.19 8.29 6.22
C ILE A 16 -5.64 8.21 5.74
N ARG A 17 -6.41 7.19 6.15
CA ARG A 17 -7.84 7.11 5.85
C ARG A 17 -8.58 8.37 6.31
N THR A 18 -8.33 8.81 7.54
CA THR A 18 -8.90 10.04 8.09
C THR A 18 -8.46 11.27 7.30
N ALA A 19 -7.18 11.37 6.93
CA ALA A 19 -6.64 12.47 6.14
C ALA A 19 -7.40 12.64 4.80
N PHE A 20 -7.56 11.55 4.04
CA PHE A 20 -8.30 11.58 2.78
C PHE A 20 -9.78 11.88 2.95
N SER A 21 -10.41 11.37 4.01
CA SER A 21 -11.81 11.69 4.32
C SER A 21 -12.01 13.18 4.61
N VAL A 22 -11.06 13.80 5.30
CA VAL A 22 -11.10 15.22 5.66
C VAL A 22 -10.81 16.10 4.46
N LEU A 23 -9.99 15.67 3.49
CA LEU A 23 -9.68 16.45 2.29
C LEU A 23 -10.89 16.75 1.41
N ALA A 24 -11.86 15.84 1.35
CA ALA A 24 -13.00 15.92 0.44
C ALA A 24 -13.75 17.27 0.50
N PRO A 25 -14.25 17.73 1.67
CA PRO A 25 -14.98 19.00 1.78
C PRO A 25 -14.14 20.25 1.49
N PHE A 26 -12.81 20.16 1.47
CA PHE A 26 -11.91 21.28 1.12
C PHE A 26 -11.53 21.30 -0.37
N ASP A 27 -11.99 20.33 -1.15
CA ASP A 27 -11.68 20.28 -2.57
C ASP A 27 -12.53 21.34 -3.33
N PRO A 28 -11.92 22.17 -4.21
CA PRO A 28 -12.66 23.17 -4.99
C PRO A 28 -13.77 22.58 -5.87
N ASP A 29 -13.63 21.32 -6.28
CA ASP A 29 -14.59 20.59 -7.10
C ASP A 29 -15.51 19.68 -6.24
N TYR A 30 -15.63 19.93 -4.92
CA TYR A 30 -16.41 19.10 -3.99
C TYR A 30 -17.89 18.98 -4.38
N THR A 31 -18.51 20.08 -4.82
CA THR A 31 -19.93 20.11 -5.20
C THR A 31 -20.18 19.66 -6.64
N ALA A 32 -19.12 19.34 -7.41
CA ALA A 32 -19.28 18.86 -8.77
C ALA A 32 -19.97 17.48 -8.77
N PRO A 33 -20.87 17.20 -9.74
CA PRO A 33 -21.48 15.88 -9.87
C PRO A 33 -20.42 14.78 -9.91
N SER A 34 -20.71 13.61 -9.31
CA SER A 34 -19.76 12.49 -9.33
C SER A 34 -19.45 11.99 -10.74
N THR A 35 -20.32 12.27 -11.72
CA THR A 35 -20.12 11.91 -13.14
C THR A 35 -19.36 12.97 -13.95
N ASP A 36 -18.95 14.09 -13.36
CA ASP A 36 -18.15 15.11 -14.06
C ASP A 36 -16.68 14.64 -14.18
N LEU A 37 -16.30 14.21 -15.39
CA LEU A 37 -14.98 13.66 -15.69
C LEU A 37 -13.87 14.70 -15.46
N GLU A 38 -14.06 15.94 -15.90
CA GLU A 38 -13.05 17.00 -15.78
C GLU A 38 -12.82 17.38 -14.32
N ALA A 39 -13.90 17.49 -13.54
CA ALA A 39 -13.82 17.69 -12.10
C ALA A 39 -13.12 16.51 -11.40
N ASN A 40 -13.44 15.27 -11.79
CA ASN A 40 -12.79 14.08 -11.23
C ASN A 40 -11.30 14.01 -11.59
N LEU A 41 -10.90 14.39 -12.80
CA LEU A 41 -9.50 14.46 -13.20
C LEU A 41 -8.72 15.47 -12.35
N ARG A 42 -9.28 16.68 -12.15
CA ARG A 42 -8.67 17.69 -11.27
C ARG A 42 -8.58 17.22 -9.81
N LYS A 43 -9.62 16.55 -9.29
CA LYS A 43 -9.60 15.93 -7.95
C LYS A 43 -8.52 14.86 -7.86
N ALA A 44 -8.42 13.97 -8.85
CA ALA A 44 -7.40 12.92 -8.90
C ALA A 44 -5.98 13.48 -8.86
N ILE A 45 -5.69 14.53 -9.64
CA ILE A 45 -4.39 15.21 -9.62
C ILE A 45 -4.07 15.75 -8.22
N ARG A 46 -5.01 16.43 -7.55
CA ARG A 46 -4.82 16.93 -6.19
C ARG A 46 -4.64 15.82 -5.16
N ILE A 47 -5.40 14.73 -5.29
CA ILE A 47 -5.30 13.53 -4.43
C ILE A 47 -3.91 12.92 -4.53
N VAL A 48 -3.42 12.67 -5.76
CA VAL A 48 -2.08 12.10 -6.00
C VAL A 48 -0.99 13.04 -5.47
N ALA A 49 -1.08 14.34 -5.78
CA ALA A 49 -0.09 15.33 -5.32
C ALA A 49 0.00 15.44 -3.79
N LYS A 50 -1.13 15.30 -3.08
CA LYS A 50 -1.19 15.43 -1.61
C LYS A 50 -0.89 14.11 -0.87
N ALA A 51 -0.95 12.96 -1.54
CA ALA A 51 -0.85 11.66 -0.89
C ALA A 51 0.48 11.48 -0.13
N GLY A 52 1.60 11.74 -0.79
CA GLY A 52 2.93 11.63 -0.19
C GLY A 52 3.11 12.61 0.97
N THR A 53 2.59 13.83 0.84
CA THR A 53 2.62 14.84 1.91
C THR A 53 1.85 14.39 3.15
N MET A 54 0.66 13.80 2.98
CA MET A 54 -0.12 13.29 4.10
C MET A 54 0.58 12.13 4.82
N VAL A 55 1.21 11.23 4.08
CA VAL A 55 1.98 10.11 4.66
C VAL A 55 3.19 10.61 5.43
N ALA A 56 4.03 11.44 4.80
CA ALA A 56 5.26 11.92 5.41
C ALA A 56 4.96 12.84 6.61
N ASN A 57 4.12 13.86 6.45
CA ASN A 57 3.78 14.77 7.54
C ASN A 57 2.94 14.09 8.63
N GLY A 58 2.12 13.09 8.29
CA GLY A 58 1.45 12.24 9.26
C GLY A 58 2.43 11.48 10.15
N HIS A 59 3.51 10.96 9.57
CA HIS A 59 4.61 10.36 10.35
C HIS A 59 5.32 11.38 11.23
N ARG A 60 5.70 12.55 10.68
CA ARG A 60 6.34 13.64 11.46
C ARG A 60 5.51 14.01 12.70
N ILE A 61 4.21 14.23 12.52
CA ILE A 61 3.28 14.56 13.60
C ILE A 61 3.27 13.46 14.68
N ARG A 62 3.25 12.19 14.29
CA ARG A 62 3.32 11.06 15.24
C ARG A 62 4.61 11.06 16.05
N GLN A 63 5.72 11.51 15.45
CA GLN A 63 7.02 11.69 16.11
C GLN A 63 7.13 13.01 16.91
N GLY A 64 6.05 13.79 17.02
CA GLY A 64 6.08 15.10 17.68
C GLY A 64 6.85 16.18 16.92
N GLN A 65 7.13 15.94 15.63
CA GLN A 65 7.80 16.90 14.76
C GLN A 65 6.77 17.77 14.03
N GLU A 66 7.14 19.02 13.76
CA GLU A 66 6.31 19.89 12.92
C GLU A 66 6.29 19.40 11.46
N PRO A 67 5.13 19.50 10.78
CA PRO A 67 5.03 19.26 9.33
C PRO A 67 6.00 20.12 8.55
N LEU A 68 6.48 19.60 7.42
CA LEU A 68 7.25 20.37 6.46
C LEU A 68 6.38 20.77 5.27
N GLU A 69 6.67 21.93 4.71
CA GLU A 69 6.02 22.40 3.50
C GLU A 69 6.58 21.65 2.28
N PRO A 70 5.71 21.18 1.36
CA PRO A 70 6.15 20.59 0.10
C PRO A 70 6.98 21.57 -0.73
N LYS A 71 7.92 21.04 -1.52
CA LYS A 71 8.73 21.81 -2.45
C LYS A 71 8.21 21.66 -3.89
N PRO A 72 7.69 22.73 -4.53
CA PRO A 72 7.11 22.64 -5.88
C PRO A 72 8.09 22.18 -6.97
N GLU A 73 9.38 22.40 -6.78
CA GLU A 73 10.44 22.03 -7.70
C GLU A 73 10.86 20.54 -7.60
N HIS A 74 10.43 19.84 -6.54
CA HIS A 74 10.71 18.42 -6.36
C HIS A 74 9.69 17.55 -7.12
N THR A 75 10.17 16.45 -7.69
CA THR A 75 9.33 15.32 -8.10
C THR A 75 8.59 14.70 -6.90
N THR A 76 7.59 13.86 -7.14
CA THR A 76 6.83 13.17 -6.07
C THR A 76 7.76 12.38 -5.13
N ALA A 77 8.75 11.66 -5.69
CA ALA A 77 9.70 10.88 -4.91
C ALA A 77 10.66 11.75 -4.11
N GLU A 78 11.22 12.81 -4.71
CA GLU A 78 12.09 13.77 -4.02
C GLU A 78 11.36 14.48 -2.89
N ASN A 79 10.12 14.91 -3.14
CA ASN A 79 9.32 15.60 -2.15
C ASN A 79 8.96 14.65 -0.99
N PHE A 80 8.59 13.40 -1.28
CA PHE A 80 8.30 12.43 -0.22
C PHE A 80 9.52 12.20 0.69
N LEU A 81 10.69 11.93 0.12
CA LEU A 81 11.93 11.70 0.89
C LEU A 81 12.38 12.93 1.66
N TYR A 82 12.24 14.13 1.06
CA TYR A 82 12.48 15.40 1.75
C TYR A 82 11.54 15.58 2.94
N LEU A 83 10.24 15.36 2.77
CA LEU A 83 9.27 15.51 3.86
C LEU A 83 9.52 14.49 4.98
N MET A 84 9.94 13.27 4.64
CA MET A 84 10.28 12.25 5.65
C MET A 84 11.46 12.66 6.53
N THR A 85 12.49 13.30 5.96
CA THR A 85 13.79 13.49 6.63
C THR A 85 14.12 14.95 6.97
N GLY A 86 13.54 15.91 6.25
CA GLY A 86 13.95 17.32 6.24
C GLY A 86 15.24 17.61 5.48
N ALA A 87 15.90 16.59 4.93
CA ALA A 87 17.17 16.71 4.21
C ALA A 87 16.97 16.65 2.69
N ALA A 88 17.95 17.16 1.94
CA ALA A 88 17.97 16.97 0.49
C ALA A 88 18.09 15.47 0.17
N PRO A 89 17.21 14.91 -0.69
CA PRO A 89 17.23 13.49 -0.97
C PRO A 89 18.45 13.12 -1.83
N ILE A 90 18.98 11.91 -1.63
CA ILE A 90 20.14 11.41 -2.37
C ILE A 90 19.65 10.83 -3.71
N PRO A 91 20.33 11.07 -4.86
CA PRO A 91 19.85 10.62 -6.17
C PRO A 91 19.46 9.14 -6.25
N LYS A 92 20.26 8.25 -5.63
CA LYS A 92 19.94 6.81 -5.60
C LYS A 92 18.65 6.51 -4.84
N THR A 93 18.44 7.17 -3.69
CA THR A 93 17.23 7.00 -2.89
C THR A 93 15.99 7.49 -3.63
N VAL A 94 16.11 8.58 -4.40
CA VAL A 94 15.05 9.09 -5.27
C VAL A 94 14.70 8.06 -6.34
N GLN A 95 15.70 7.49 -7.02
CA GLN A 95 15.49 6.46 -8.05
C GLN A 95 14.71 5.26 -7.50
N VAL A 96 15.07 4.76 -6.32
CA VAL A 96 14.39 3.61 -5.69
C VAL A 96 12.96 3.96 -5.29
N MET A 97 12.74 5.13 -4.70
CA MET A 97 11.41 5.57 -4.31
C MET A 97 10.50 5.79 -5.52
N ASP A 98 11.00 6.46 -6.56
CA ASP A 98 10.25 6.71 -7.81
C ASP A 98 9.86 5.42 -8.51
N ALA A 99 10.80 4.48 -8.63
CA ALA A 99 10.54 3.15 -9.14
C ALA A 99 9.46 2.43 -8.32
N SER A 100 9.57 2.49 -6.99
CA SER A 100 8.60 1.84 -6.11
C SER A 100 7.19 2.41 -6.29
N LEU A 101 7.06 3.75 -6.30
CA LEU A 101 5.79 4.42 -6.53
C LEU A 101 5.19 4.04 -7.88
N THR A 102 6.02 3.96 -8.92
CA THR A 102 5.59 3.55 -10.27
C THR A 102 5.10 2.11 -10.29
N LEU A 103 5.85 1.17 -9.71
CA LEU A 103 5.52 -0.26 -9.71
C LEU A 103 4.26 -0.59 -8.89
N TYR A 104 3.93 0.24 -7.90
CA TYR A 104 2.71 0.11 -7.10
C TYR A 104 1.53 0.91 -7.64
N ALA A 105 1.70 1.78 -8.64
CA ALA A 105 0.68 2.75 -9.06
C ALA A 105 -0.67 2.10 -9.44
N GLU A 106 -0.64 0.95 -10.12
CA GLU A 106 -1.84 0.29 -10.64
C GLU A 106 -1.66 -1.23 -10.75
N HIS A 107 -2.71 -2.00 -10.45
CA HIS A 107 -2.66 -3.47 -10.52
C HIS A 107 -4.04 -4.14 -10.66
N SER A 108 -4.83 -3.71 -11.65
CA SER A 108 -6.12 -4.25 -12.05
C SER A 108 -7.11 -4.39 -10.87
N PHE A 109 -8.06 -5.33 -10.95
CA PHE A 109 -9.14 -5.56 -9.99
C PHE A 109 -8.71 -6.36 -8.75
N ASN A 110 -7.62 -5.92 -8.10
CA ASN A 110 -7.32 -6.35 -6.74
C ASN A 110 -8.41 -5.88 -5.75
N ALA A 111 -8.42 -6.41 -4.53
CA ALA A 111 -9.52 -6.23 -3.58
C ALA A 111 -9.88 -4.76 -3.32
N SER A 112 -8.89 -3.89 -3.12
CA SER A 112 -9.12 -2.48 -2.84
C SER A 112 -9.56 -1.68 -4.07
N THR A 113 -9.00 -1.98 -5.26
CA THR A 113 -9.49 -1.40 -6.51
C THR A 113 -10.96 -1.78 -6.73
N PHE A 114 -11.30 -3.06 -6.56
CA PHE A 114 -12.68 -3.52 -6.71
C PHE A 114 -13.63 -2.88 -5.69
N ALA A 115 -13.22 -2.76 -4.42
CA ALA A 115 -14.01 -2.08 -3.40
C ALA A 115 -14.25 -0.60 -3.72
N ALA A 116 -13.23 0.11 -4.21
CA ALA A 116 -13.37 1.50 -4.67
C ALA A 116 -14.40 1.61 -5.81
N ARG A 117 -14.34 0.69 -6.80
CA ARG A 117 -15.33 0.62 -7.90
C ARG A 117 -16.75 0.30 -7.40
N VAL A 118 -16.90 -0.61 -6.44
CA VAL A 118 -18.21 -0.91 -5.81
C VAL A 118 -18.79 0.35 -5.20
N CYS A 119 -18.01 1.11 -4.45
CA CYS A 119 -18.43 2.37 -3.82
C CYS A 119 -18.92 3.38 -4.87
N VAL A 120 -18.12 3.69 -5.89
CA VAL A 120 -18.53 4.71 -6.88
C VAL A 120 -19.60 4.20 -7.86
N SER A 121 -19.83 2.88 -7.95
CA SER A 121 -20.95 2.34 -8.76
C SER A 121 -22.33 2.80 -8.28
N THR A 122 -22.43 3.27 -7.03
CA THR A 122 -23.62 3.89 -6.46
C THR A 122 -23.74 5.38 -6.77
N LEU A 123 -22.87 5.91 -7.65
CA LEU A 123 -22.66 7.35 -7.92
C LEU A 123 -22.10 8.13 -6.72
N SER A 124 -21.45 7.46 -5.76
CA SER A 124 -20.66 8.12 -4.71
C SER A 124 -19.50 8.91 -5.32
N ASP A 125 -18.99 9.88 -4.57
CA ASP A 125 -17.89 10.73 -5.03
C ASP A 125 -16.52 10.02 -5.03
N LEU A 126 -15.56 10.63 -5.74
CA LEU A 126 -14.21 10.10 -5.92
C LEU A 126 -13.47 9.89 -4.58
N TYR A 127 -13.58 10.83 -3.62
CA TYR A 127 -12.90 10.70 -2.33
C TYR A 127 -13.46 9.51 -1.53
N SER A 128 -14.78 9.27 -1.56
CA SER A 128 -15.39 8.07 -0.97
C SER A 128 -14.85 6.77 -1.58
N GLY A 129 -14.66 6.73 -2.89
CA GLY A 129 -14.01 5.62 -3.58
C GLY A 129 -12.57 5.40 -3.11
N ILE A 130 -11.76 6.47 -3.02
CA ILE A 130 -10.38 6.42 -2.52
C ILE A 130 -10.33 5.93 -1.06
N VAL A 131 -11.15 6.49 -0.17
CA VAL A 131 -11.22 6.11 1.25
C VAL A 131 -11.62 4.64 1.40
N THR A 132 -12.54 4.14 0.57
CA THR A 132 -12.92 2.72 0.53
C THR A 132 -11.75 1.84 0.10
N GLY A 133 -11.01 2.24 -0.94
CA GLY A 133 -9.80 1.55 -1.38
C GLY A 133 -8.74 1.48 -0.30
N ILE A 134 -8.45 2.60 0.39
CA ILE A 134 -7.49 2.66 1.50
C ILE A 134 -7.93 1.75 2.65
N SER A 135 -9.21 1.79 3.01
CA SER A 135 -9.77 0.97 4.10
C SER A 135 -9.66 -0.52 3.79
N THR A 136 -9.86 -0.91 2.53
CA THR A 136 -9.72 -2.29 2.08
C THR A 136 -8.25 -2.72 2.05
N LEU A 137 -7.34 -1.83 1.64
CA LEU A 137 -5.89 -2.09 1.63
C LEU A 137 -5.31 -2.32 3.02
N ARG A 138 -5.89 -1.75 4.07
CA ARG A 138 -5.45 -1.95 5.47
C ARG A 138 -5.51 -3.43 5.91
N GLY A 139 -6.36 -4.25 5.30
CA GLY A 139 -6.51 -5.66 5.68
C GLY A 139 -5.21 -6.45 5.41
N PRO A 140 -4.73 -7.29 6.36
CA PRO A 140 -3.45 -8.00 6.23
C PRO A 140 -3.43 -9.10 5.15
N LEU A 141 -4.59 -9.43 4.59
CA LEU A 141 -4.71 -10.33 3.43
C LEU A 141 -4.55 -9.60 2.09
N HIS A 142 -4.41 -8.28 2.12
CA HIS A 142 -4.26 -7.44 0.93
C HIS A 142 -3.03 -6.53 1.01
N GLY A 143 -3.01 -5.59 1.95
CA GLY A 143 -1.81 -4.79 2.28
C GLY A 143 -0.95 -5.44 3.34
N GLY A 144 0.22 -4.86 3.61
CA GLY A 144 1.14 -5.29 4.68
C GLY A 144 2.04 -6.49 4.34
N ALA A 145 1.96 -7.05 3.14
CA ALA A 145 2.81 -8.17 2.75
C ALA A 145 4.31 -7.81 2.76
N ASN A 146 4.67 -6.57 2.39
CA ASN A 146 6.02 -6.04 2.46
C ASN A 146 6.47 -5.77 3.92
N GLU A 147 5.54 -5.37 4.80
CA GLU A 147 5.82 -5.21 6.23
C GLU A 147 6.20 -6.55 6.86
N GLU A 148 5.39 -7.58 6.63
CA GLU A 148 5.64 -8.92 7.15
C GLU A 148 6.86 -9.58 6.51
N ALA A 149 7.11 -9.33 5.21
CA ALA A 149 8.35 -9.75 4.56
C ALA A 149 9.59 -9.13 5.24
N MET A 150 9.54 -7.84 5.61
CA MET A 150 10.65 -7.22 6.32
C MET A 150 10.81 -7.76 7.73
N ARG A 151 9.71 -7.98 8.48
CA ARG A 151 9.76 -8.61 9.80
C ARG A 151 10.39 -10.00 9.74
N MET A 152 10.03 -10.78 8.73
CA MET A 152 10.63 -12.09 8.45
C MET A 152 12.13 -12.00 8.18
N ILE A 153 12.56 -11.05 7.33
CA ILE A 153 14.00 -10.82 7.05
C ILE A 153 14.76 -10.43 8.33
N LEU A 154 14.16 -9.60 9.20
CA LEU A 154 14.75 -9.22 10.48
C LEU A 154 14.80 -10.38 11.48
N GLU A 155 13.79 -11.25 11.50
CA GLU A 155 13.76 -12.47 12.33
C GLU A 155 14.91 -13.42 11.96
N ILE A 156 15.20 -13.59 10.67
CA ILE A 156 16.32 -14.41 10.17
C ILE A 156 17.66 -13.87 10.71
N GLY A 157 17.78 -12.55 10.83
CA GLY A 157 18.97 -11.90 11.35
C GLY A 157 20.06 -11.85 10.29
N GLU A 158 20.84 -12.92 10.11
CA GLU A 158 22.03 -12.96 9.24
C GLU A 158 21.86 -13.90 8.03
N PRO A 159 22.57 -13.66 6.89
CA PRO A 159 22.49 -14.52 5.72
C PRO A 159 22.79 -16.00 6.00
N GLY A 160 23.73 -16.28 6.92
CA GLY A 160 24.07 -17.64 7.34
C GLY A 160 22.92 -18.42 8.00
N ASN A 161 21.92 -17.73 8.55
CA ASN A 161 20.75 -18.36 9.18
C ASN A 161 19.61 -18.63 8.19
N ALA A 162 19.62 -17.99 7.02
CA ALA A 162 18.48 -17.97 6.10
C ALA A 162 18.09 -19.37 5.61
N GLN A 163 19.07 -20.23 5.32
CA GLN A 163 18.80 -21.59 4.83
C GLN A 163 18.09 -22.45 5.89
N ALA A 164 18.60 -22.44 7.12
CA ALA A 164 18.00 -23.20 8.22
C ALA A 164 16.59 -22.68 8.54
N TRP A 165 16.40 -21.35 8.51
CA TRP A 165 15.10 -20.75 8.75
C TRP A 165 14.06 -21.16 7.71
N ILE A 166 14.39 -21.11 6.41
CA ILE A 166 13.42 -21.49 5.37
C ILE A 166 13.15 -22.99 5.34
N ASP A 167 14.13 -23.82 5.67
CA ASP A 167 13.96 -25.27 5.80
C ASP A 167 12.92 -25.61 6.89
N ASP A 168 13.02 -24.98 8.07
CA ASP A 168 12.02 -25.09 9.14
C ASP A 168 10.65 -24.56 8.69
N ALA A 169 10.60 -23.39 8.08
CA ALA A 169 9.35 -22.76 7.66
C ALA A 169 8.58 -23.62 6.65
N LEU A 170 9.28 -24.24 5.70
CA LEU A 170 8.68 -25.15 4.74
C LEU A 170 8.23 -26.47 5.37
N ALA A 171 9.00 -27.02 6.32
CA ALA A 171 8.65 -28.25 7.04
C ALA A 171 7.40 -28.04 7.92
N THR A 172 7.29 -26.89 8.56
CA THR A 172 6.17 -26.50 9.43
C THR A 172 5.00 -25.84 8.69
N LYS A 173 5.08 -25.72 7.36
CA LYS A 173 4.06 -25.10 6.49
C LYS A 173 3.75 -23.64 6.87
N LYS A 174 4.72 -22.91 7.42
CA LYS A 174 4.63 -21.45 7.60
C LYS A 174 4.52 -20.79 6.22
N LYS A 175 3.72 -19.72 6.14
CA LYS A 175 3.60 -18.91 4.93
C LYS A 175 4.85 -18.03 4.79
N ILE A 176 5.50 -18.08 3.64
CA ILE A 176 6.65 -17.23 3.33
C ILE A 176 6.14 -15.93 2.69
N MET A 177 6.28 -14.82 3.39
CA MET A 177 5.73 -13.53 2.98
C MET A 177 6.56 -12.93 1.83
N GLY A 178 5.87 -12.27 0.88
CA GLY A 178 6.49 -11.75 -0.35
C GLY A 178 6.63 -12.78 -1.49
N PHE A 179 6.11 -14.00 -1.33
CA PHE A 179 6.18 -15.05 -2.34
C PHE A 179 4.80 -15.45 -2.88
N GLY A 180 4.76 -15.70 -4.18
CA GLY A 180 3.57 -16.15 -4.90
C GLY A 180 2.63 -15.03 -5.29
N HIS A 181 1.80 -15.31 -6.29
CA HIS A 181 0.91 -14.33 -6.88
C HIS A 181 -0.36 -15.00 -7.44
N ARG A 182 -1.51 -14.33 -7.32
CA ARG A 182 -2.80 -14.81 -7.84
C ARG A 182 -2.73 -14.98 -9.37
N GLU A 183 -2.32 -13.91 -10.05
CA GLU A 183 -2.22 -13.81 -11.52
C GLU A 183 -0.90 -14.36 -12.10
N TYR A 184 0.25 -13.80 -11.71
CA TYR A 184 1.55 -14.18 -12.29
C TYR A 184 1.99 -15.59 -11.89
N LYS A 185 2.28 -16.43 -12.90
CA LYS A 185 2.80 -17.81 -12.73
C LYS A 185 4.27 -17.98 -13.11
N LYS A 186 4.85 -17.03 -13.82
CA LYS A 186 6.23 -17.10 -14.36
C LYS A 186 7.17 -16.03 -13.75
N GLY A 187 6.78 -15.46 -12.61
CA GLY A 187 7.47 -14.32 -11.99
C GLY A 187 6.72 -13.00 -12.15
N ASP A 188 6.91 -12.14 -11.16
CA ASP A 188 6.40 -10.77 -11.14
C ASP A 188 7.45 -9.83 -11.75
N SER A 189 7.14 -9.20 -12.88
CA SER A 189 8.08 -8.30 -13.57
C SER A 189 8.51 -7.11 -12.71
N ARG A 190 7.65 -6.68 -11.79
CA ARG A 190 7.94 -5.59 -10.85
C ARG A 190 8.97 -6.02 -9.81
N ALA A 191 8.86 -7.26 -9.34
CA ALA A 191 9.82 -7.83 -8.41
C ALA A 191 11.23 -7.87 -9.03
N ILE A 192 11.34 -8.32 -10.29
CA ILE A 192 12.63 -8.37 -11.00
C ILE A 192 13.31 -6.99 -11.04
N TYR A 193 12.55 -5.96 -11.42
CA TYR A 193 13.10 -4.60 -11.50
C TYR A 193 13.47 -4.05 -10.12
N LEU A 194 12.58 -4.20 -9.13
CA LEU A 194 12.79 -3.67 -7.79
C LEU A 194 13.92 -4.37 -7.06
N THR A 195 14.09 -5.70 -7.23
CA THR A 195 15.23 -6.46 -6.70
C THR A 195 16.55 -5.89 -7.19
N LYS A 196 16.67 -5.60 -8.50
CA LYS A 196 17.89 -5.03 -9.07
C LYS A 196 18.28 -3.72 -8.39
N ILE A 197 17.38 -2.75 -8.36
CA ILE A 197 17.70 -1.41 -7.83
C ILE A 197 17.87 -1.41 -6.30
N ALA A 198 17.16 -2.29 -5.59
CA ALA A 198 17.28 -2.42 -4.13
C ALA A 198 18.61 -3.04 -3.72
N LYS A 199 19.13 -4.00 -4.49
CA LYS A 199 20.47 -4.55 -4.27
C LYS A 199 21.57 -3.54 -4.58
N GLU A 200 21.43 -2.77 -5.66
CA GLU A 200 22.36 -1.66 -5.95
C GLU A 200 22.38 -0.64 -4.80
N LEU A 201 21.23 -0.29 -4.24
CA LEU A 201 21.13 0.56 -3.05
C LEU A 201 21.86 -0.06 -1.84
N GLY A 202 21.70 -1.37 -1.61
CA GLY A 202 22.41 -2.08 -0.54
C GLY A 202 23.93 -2.03 -0.68
N VAL A 203 24.44 -2.18 -1.92
CA VAL A 203 25.88 -2.05 -2.20
C VAL A 203 26.37 -0.61 -1.95
N GLU A 204 25.66 0.40 -2.45
CA GLU A 204 26.02 1.82 -2.23
C GLU A 204 25.96 2.21 -0.75
N ALA A 205 25.02 1.64 0.01
CA ALA A 205 24.89 1.85 1.45
C ALA A 205 25.91 1.03 2.27
N GLY A 206 26.70 0.14 1.66
CA GLY A 206 27.60 -0.77 2.35
C GLY A 206 26.89 -1.82 3.21
N ASN A 207 25.63 -2.14 2.90
CA ASN A 207 24.78 -3.07 3.64
C ASN A 207 23.99 -3.98 2.68
N THR A 208 24.63 -5.06 2.22
CA THR A 208 24.02 -6.07 1.33
C THR A 208 23.22 -7.13 2.07
N LYS A 209 23.34 -7.18 3.41
CA LYS A 209 22.82 -8.20 4.31
C LYS A 209 21.39 -8.66 3.98
N TYR A 210 20.48 -7.71 3.77
CA TYR A 210 19.07 -8.04 3.50
C TYR A 210 18.85 -8.63 2.11
N GLY A 211 19.62 -8.18 1.11
CA GLY A 211 19.62 -8.77 -0.23
C GLY A 211 20.21 -10.18 -0.23
N ASP A 212 21.24 -10.42 0.57
CA ASP A 212 21.88 -11.74 0.70
C ASP A 212 20.95 -12.76 1.38
N ILE A 213 20.18 -12.34 2.40
CA ILE A 213 19.09 -13.16 2.98
C ILE A 213 18.02 -13.44 1.92
N ALA A 214 17.60 -12.41 1.20
CA ALA A 214 16.58 -12.53 0.15
C ALA A 214 16.98 -13.54 -0.93
N ASP A 215 18.26 -13.58 -1.33
CA ASP A 215 18.76 -14.53 -2.33
C ASP A 215 18.62 -15.99 -1.91
N VAL A 216 18.90 -16.31 -0.64
CA VAL A 216 18.73 -17.67 -0.12
C VAL A 216 17.26 -18.08 -0.13
N LEU A 217 16.37 -17.15 0.26
CA LEU A 217 14.93 -17.39 0.29
C LEU A 217 14.37 -17.57 -1.13
N GLU A 218 14.74 -16.68 -2.06
CA GLU A 218 14.31 -16.72 -3.46
C GLU A 218 14.75 -18.01 -4.15
N LYS A 219 16.03 -18.37 -4.02
CA LYS A 219 16.57 -19.60 -4.58
C LYS A 219 15.81 -20.83 -4.05
N THR A 220 15.64 -20.93 -2.73
CA THR A 220 15.00 -22.10 -2.11
C THR A 220 13.52 -22.20 -2.49
N MET A 221 12.79 -21.09 -2.53
CA MET A 221 11.37 -21.07 -2.95
C MET A 221 11.19 -21.45 -4.41
N LEU A 222 12.09 -21.00 -5.28
CA LEU A 222 12.08 -21.39 -6.68
C LEU A 222 12.38 -22.88 -6.84
N GLU A 223 13.47 -23.37 -6.26
CA GLU A 223 13.91 -24.77 -6.43
C GLU A 223 12.90 -25.78 -5.84
N ARG A 224 12.35 -25.50 -4.66
CA ARG A 224 11.51 -26.48 -3.93
C ARG A 224 10.02 -26.33 -4.17
N LYS A 225 9.55 -25.13 -4.50
CA LYS A 225 8.11 -24.84 -4.65
C LYS A 225 7.74 -24.29 -6.02
N ASN A 226 8.71 -23.90 -6.85
CA ASN A 226 8.48 -23.17 -8.09
C ASN A 226 7.62 -21.91 -7.86
N ILE A 227 7.88 -21.21 -6.76
CA ILE A 227 7.17 -19.98 -6.38
C ILE A 227 8.16 -18.82 -6.43
N HIS A 228 7.82 -17.81 -7.22
CA HIS A 228 8.62 -16.59 -7.39
C HIS A 228 8.27 -15.54 -6.33
N PRO A 229 9.21 -14.61 -6.03
CA PRO A 229 8.89 -13.42 -5.27
C PRO A 229 7.88 -12.55 -6.04
N ASN A 230 7.05 -11.82 -5.31
CA ASN A 230 6.25 -10.71 -5.81
C ASN A 230 6.91 -9.38 -5.42
N VAL A 231 6.39 -8.26 -5.91
CA VAL A 231 6.96 -6.92 -5.67
C VAL A 231 7.10 -6.54 -4.18
N ASP A 232 6.30 -7.14 -3.30
CA ASP A 232 6.33 -6.85 -1.87
C ASP A 232 7.65 -7.29 -1.22
N PHE A 233 8.28 -8.34 -1.74
CA PHE A 233 9.53 -8.87 -1.20
C PHE A 233 10.73 -7.92 -1.38
N PRO A 234 11.07 -7.44 -2.59
CA PRO A 234 12.12 -6.45 -2.75
C PRO A 234 11.76 -5.08 -2.19
N ALA A 235 10.47 -4.70 -2.16
CA ALA A 235 10.05 -3.46 -1.51
C ALA A 235 10.39 -3.43 -0.02
N ALA A 236 10.28 -4.59 0.66
CA ALA A 236 10.55 -4.72 2.09
C ALA A 236 11.95 -4.22 2.47
N TYR A 237 12.99 -4.83 1.89
CA TYR A 237 14.37 -4.44 2.21
C TYR A 237 14.80 -3.14 1.53
N ALA A 238 14.21 -2.76 0.38
CA ALA A 238 14.45 -1.45 -0.22
C ALA A 238 14.05 -0.32 0.73
N TYR A 239 12.82 -0.35 1.26
CA TYR A 239 12.35 0.67 2.20
C TYR A 239 13.13 0.67 3.51
N TYR A 240 13.53 -0.51 3.99
CA TYR A 240 14.37 -0.60 5.19
C TYR A 240 15.75 0.04 4.99
N LEU A 241 16.38 -0.18 3.83
CA LEU A 241 17.64 0.47 3.45
C LEU A 241 17.51 2.00 3.29
N LEU A 242 16.32 2.49 2.92
CA LEU A 242 15.99 3.91 2.89
C LEU A 242 15.74 4.52 4.29
N GLY A 243 15.80 3.72 5.36
CA GLY A 243 15.51 4.17 6.72
C GLY A 243 14.03 4.43 6.99
N ILE A 244 13.13 3.85 6.18
CA ILE A 244 11.69 4.03 6.33
C ILE A 244 11.18 3.06 7.40
N PRO A 245 10.44 3.55 8.42
CA PRO A 245 9.78 2.70 9.40
C PRO A 245 8.81 1.69 8.75
N ILE A 246 8.81 0.45 9.25
CA ILE A 246 8.01 -0.66 8.70
C ILE A 246 6.51 -0.32 8.66
N ASP A 247 5.99 0.38 9.68
CA ASP A 247 4.58 0.76 9.77
C ASP A 247 4.14 1.80 8.70
N LEU A 248 5.08 2.33 7.91
CA LEU A 248 4.79 3.22 6.78
C LEU A 248 4.80 2.52 5.42
N TYR A 249 5.08 1.23 5.32
CA TYR A 249 5.19 0.58 4.01
C TYR A 249 3.84 0.53 3.30
N THR A 250 2.76 0.14 4.00
CA THR A 250 1.41 0.20 3.42
C THR A 250 0.93 1.63 3.17
N PRO A 251 1.19 2.62 4.05
CA PRO A 251 0.96 4.04 3.72
C PRO A 251 1.68 4.53 2.45
N ILE A 252 2.92 4.12 2.18
CA ILE A 252 3.61 4.46 0.93
C ILE A 252 2.93 3.79 -0.27
N PHE A 253 2.46 2.56 -0.11
CA PHE A 253 1.63 1.91 -1.11
C PHE A 253 0.40 2.75 -1.44
N VAL A 254 -0.25 3.38 -0.45
CA VAL A 254 -1.36 4.33 -0.70
C VAL A 254 -0.89 5.49 -1.58
N THR A 255 0.26 6.12 -1.28
CA THR A 255 0.83 7.21 -2.10
C THR A 255 0.92 6.84 -3.58
N ALA A 256 1.31 5.60 -3.88
CA ALA A 256 1.35 5.09 -5.25
C ALA A 256 -0.05 4.79 -5.81
N ARG A 257 -0.81 3.97 -5.09
CA ARG A 257 -2.01 3.30 -5.60
C ARG A 257 -3.22 4.21 -5.77
N VAL A 258 -3.25 5.38 -5.12
CA VAL A 258 -4.35 6.34 -5.31
C VAL A 258 -4.51 6.79 -6.77
N ALA A 259 -3.44 6.76 -7.57
CA ALA A 259 -3.52 7.00 -9.00
C ALA A 259 -4.38 5.94 -9.71
N GLY A 260 -4.09 4.65 -9.47
CA GLY A 260 -4.87 3.53 -9.98
C GLY A 260 -6.32 3.55 -9.49
N TYR A 261 -6.54 3.78 -8.18
CA TYR A 261 -7.91 3.90 -7.65
C TYR A 261 -8.70 5.03 -8.32
N ALA A 262 -8.08 6.18 -8.54
CA ALA A 262 -8.75 7.30 -9.19
C ALA A 262 -9.12 6.96 -10.63
N ALA A 263 -8.20 6.38 -11.40
CA ALA A 263 -8.47 5.91 -12.76
C ALA A 263 -9.65 4.93 -12.81
N HIS A 264 -9.62 3.89 -11.98
CA HIS A 264 -10.71 2.89 -11.90
C HIS A 264 -12.04 3.47 -11.45
N CYS A 265 -12.03 4.45 -10.54
CA CYS A 265 -13.26 5.13 -10.14
C CYS A 265 -13.84 5.96 -11.29
N MET A 266 -13.01 6.70 -12.02
CA MET A 266 -13.46 7.49 -13.18
C MET A 266 -14.01 6.59 -14.28
N GLU A 267 -13.33 5.49 -14.61
CA GLU A 267 -13.84 4.49 -15.57
C GLU A 267 -15.20 3.91 -15.14
N GLN A 268 -15.37 3.62 -13.85
CA GLN A 268 -16.63 3.13 -13.31
C GLN A 268 -17.73 4.20 -13.39
N LEU A 269 -17.41 5.48 -13.20
CA LEU A 269 -18.38 6.57 -13.25
C LEU A 269 -18.79 6.93 -14.69
N GLU A 270 -17.86 6.83 -15.64
CA GLU A 270 -18.12 7.04 -17.08
C GLU A 270 -18.99 5.91 -17.68
N GLY A 271 -18.63 4.66 -17.40
CA GLY A 271 -19.33 3.46 -17.89
C GLY A 271 -20.24 2.81 -16.84
N ASN A 272 -20.98 3.61 -16.05
CA ASN A 272 -21.51 3.11 -14.79
C ASN A 272 -22.57 2.01 -14.91
N ARG A 273 -22.35 0.95 -14.13
CA ARG A 273 -23.33 -0.07 -13.79
C ARG A 273 -23.24 -0.39 -12.31
N LEU A 274 -24.37 -0.27 -11.60
CA LEU A 274 -24.47 -0.59 -10.18
C LEU A 274 -23.99 -2.04 -9.93
N ILE A 275 -22.99 -2.19 -9.07
CA ILE A 275 -22.50 -3.51 -8.66
C ILE A 275 -23.39 -4.02 -7.53
N ARG A 276 -24.24 -5.00 -7.84
CA ARG A 276 -25.24 -5.54 -6.92
C ARG A 276 -25.30 -7.08 -7.00
N PRO A 277 -24.41 -7.80 -6.30
CA PRO A 277 -24.43 -9.26 -6.29
C PRO A 277 -25.66 -9.82 -5.56
N LYS A 278 -25.94 -11.11 -5.76
CA LYS A 278 -26.93 -11.88 -4.99
C LYS A 278 -26.20 -12.80 -4.02
N SER A 279 -26.85 -13.14 -2.91
CA SER A 279 -26.42 -14.18 -1.97
C SER A 279 -27.30 -15.41 -2.07
N ILE A 280 -26.77 -16.57 -1.67
CA ILE A 280 -27.54 -17.77 -1.36
C ILE A 280 -27.89 -17.70 0.13
N TYR A 281 -29.17 -17.86 0.48
CA TYR A 281 -29.62 -17.85 1.87
C TYR A 281 -29.57 -19.28 2.44
N GLU A 282 -28.78 -19.49 3.49
CA GLU A 282 -28.61 -20.79 4.17
C GLU A 282 -29.13 -20.77 5.62
N GLY A 283 -29.85 -19.72 6.01
CA GLY A 283 -30.43 -19.60 7.35
C GLY A 283 -31.76 -20.33 7.50
N ASP A 284 -32.23 -20.42 8.76
CA ASP A 284 -33.51 -21.04 9.08
C ASP A 284 -34.69 -20.19 8.59
N ASN A 285 -35.68 -20.87 8.01
CA ASN A 285 -36.91 -20.23 7.53
C ASN A 285 -38.05 -20.41 8.55
N GLY A 286 -38.97 -19.44 8.59
CA GLY A 286 -40.22 -19.59 9.34
C GLY A 286 -40.07 -19.53 10.86
N LEU A 287 -38.99 -18.94 11.38
CA LEU A 287 -38.81 -18.76 12.83
C LEU A 287 -39.92 -17.87 13.41
N ALA A 288 -40.57 -18.34 14.47
CA ALA A 288 -41.49 -17.53 15.25
C ALA A 288 -40.71 -16.52 16.09
N TYR A 289 -41.18 -15.28 16.17
CA TYR A 289 -40.57 -14.25 17.03
C TYR A 289 -40.80 -14.61 18.51
N PRO A 290 -39.75 -14.90 19.30
CA PRO A 290 -39.95 -15.22 20.71
C PRO A 290 -40.25 -13.93 21.49
N ALA A 291 -41.29 -14.00 22.34
CA ALA A 291 -41.58 -12.97 23.32
C ALA A 291 -40.35 -12.76 24.22
N ILE A 292 -40.11 -11.52 24.64
CA ILE A 292 -38.90 -11.17 25.41
C ILE A 292 -38.78 -11.94 26.74
N ALA A 293 -39.91 -12.34 27.33
CA ALA A 293 -39.97 -13.15 28.54
C ALA A 293 -39.52 -14.62 28.34
N GLY A 294 -39.32 -15.05 27.09
CA GLY A 294 -38.87 -16.39 26.72
C GLY A 294 -37.54 -16.41 25.96
N ARG A 295 -36.67 -15.42 26.20
CA ARG A 295 -35.30 -15.36 25.69
C ARG A 295 -34.28 -15.58 26.80
#